data_AF-A0A2H1V478-F1
#
_entry.id   AF-A0A2H1V478-F1
#
_cell.length_a   1.000
_cell.length_b   1.000
_cell.length_c   1.000
_cell.angle_alpha   90.00
_cell.angle_beta   90.00
_cell.angle_gamma   90.00
#
_symmetry.space_group_name_H-M   'P 1'
#
loop_
_entity.id
_entity.type
_entity.pdbx_description
1 polymer ?
#
loop_
_entity_poly.entity_id
_entity_poly.type
_entity_poly.pdbx_seq_one_letter_code
_entity_poly.pdbx_strand_id
1 'polypeptide(L)'
;MLRPYRFDVDQMPSDTQASSASSPVNNEACKARAAACESNAAHARRPVCGTDGRTYPSRCHLMIAQCNGPPVSIARKGPCVEGQSSCLIAQRYAQSGMWSAYVPRCRADGSYAAVQCASAGAAPGGCWCVTPDGKPLPDTSVRNGRPDCTRTG
;
A
#
# COMPACT_ATOMS: atom_id res chain seq x y z
N MET A 1 23.93 -64.32 -7.52
CA MET A 1 24.39 -63.16 -6.70
C MET A 1 23.49 -61.99 -7.02
N LEU A 2 22.44 -61.76 -6.21
CA LEU A 2 21.48 -60.66 -6.41
C LEU A 2 21.55 -59.78 -5.16
N ARG A 3 22.11 -58.58 -5.31
CA ARG A 3 22.14 -57.57 -4.25
C ARG A 3 20.79 -56.85 -4.22
N PRO A 4 20.05 -56.83 -3.09
CA PRO A 4 18.88 -55.98 -2.97
C PRO A 4 19.33 -54.53 -2.83
N TYR A 5 18.92 -53.67 -3.77
CA TYR A 5 19.07 -52.22 -3.65
C TYR A 5 18.09 -51.74 -2.58
N ARG A 6 18.63 -51.27 -1.46
CA ARG A 6 17.91 -50.58 -0.39
C ARG A 6 17.58 -49.18 -0.91
N PHE A 7 16.30 -48.79 -0.89
CA PHE A 7 15.86 -47.43 -1.16
C PHE A 7 16.04 -46.62 0.14
N ASP A 8 17.09 -45.80 0.20
CA ASP A 8 17.26 -44.82 1.27
C ASP A 8 16.29 -43.65 1.02
N VAL A 9 15.25 -43.56 1.85
CA VAL A 9 14.31 -42.43 1.89
C VAL A 9 14.87 -41.37 2.84
N ASP A 10 15.99 -40.75 2.49
CA ASP A 10 16.46 -39.58 3.25
C ASP A 10 17.37 -38.71 2.39
N GLN A 11 16.75 -37.97 1.47
CA GLN A 11 17.35 -36.79 0.87
C GLN A 11 16.25 -35.82 0.48
N MET A 12 16.07 -34.74 1.25
CA MET A 12 16.15 -33.37 0.72
C MET A 12 15.89 -32.29 1.79
N PRO A 13 16.47 -31.08 1.58
CA PRO A 13 16.72 -30.09 2.61
C PRO A 13 15.45 -29.38 3.05
N SER A 14 15.41 -29.04 4.33
CA SER A 14 14.37 -28.20 4.93
C SER A 14 14.59 -26.74 4.52
N ASP A 15 14.24 -26.41 3.28
CA ASP A 15 13.98 -25.03 2.89
C ASP A 15 12.73 -24.52 3.60
N THR A 16 12.79 -23.24 3.96
CA THR A 16 11.66 -22.38 4.34
C THR A 16 11.02 -22.65 5.70
N GLN A 17 11.69 -22.18 6.76
CA GLN A 17 10.94 -21.60 7.87
C GLN A 17 10.33 -20.27 7.41
N ALA A 18 9.14 -20.37 6.80
CA ALA A 18 8.16 -19.31 6.81
C ALA A 18 7.62 -19.18 8.25
N SER A 19 8.32 -18.39 9.07
CA SER A 19 7.80 -18.00 10.38
C SER A 19 7.07 -16.68 10.26
N SER A 20 5.78 -16.77 9.93
CA SER A 20 4.78 -15.79 10.32
C SER A 20 4.69 -15.77 11.85
N ALA A 21 5.45 -14.88 12.48
CA ALA A 21 5.26 -14.47 13.87
C ALA A 21 5.46 -12.95 13.89
N SER A 22 4.43 -12.24 14.38
CA SER A 22 4.40 -10.82 14.73
C SER A 22 5.79 -10.16 14.74
N SER A 23 6.13 -9.47 13.66
CA SER A 23 7.46 -8.86 13.55
C SER A 23 7.66 -7.92 14.74
N PRO A 24 8.74 -8.07 15.52
CA PRO A 24 9.13 -7.00 16.41
C PRO A 24 9.27 -5.75 15.55
N VAL A 25 8.79 -4.62 16.06
CA VAL A 25 9.04 -3.29 15.50
C VAL A 25 10.53 -2.98 15.70
N ASN A 26 11.41 -3.77 15.09
CA ASN A 26 12.84 -3.59 15.13
C ASN A 26 13.29 -2.92 13.82
N ASN A 27 13.84 -1.73 13.99
CA ASN A 27 14.43 -0.91 12.93
C ASN A 27 15.39 -1.73 12.04
N GLU A 28 16.07 -2.73 12.63
CA GLU A 28 17.02 -3.57 11.92
C GLU A 28 16.38 -4.52 10.89
N ALA A 29 15.26 -5.18 11.20
CA ALA A 29 14.56 -5.98 10.19
C ALA A 29 13.94 -5.10 9.11
N CYS A 30 13.50 -3.88 9.47
CA CYS A 30 13.02 -2.91 8.51
C CYS A 30 14.11 -2.50 7.52
N LYS A 31 15.32 -2.19 8.01
CA LYS A 31 16.50 -1.90 7.18
C LYS A 31 16.90 -3.08 6.32
N ALA A 32 16.88 -4.31 6.85
CA ALA A 32 17.18 -5.51 6.08
C ALA A 32 16.21 -5.70 4.90
N ARG A 33 14.90 -5.45 5.11
CA ARG A 33 13.90 -5.48 4.04
C ARG A 33 14.13 -4.39 2.99
N ALA A 34 14.58 -3.21 3.41
CA ALA A 34 14.91 -2.13 2.49
C ALA A 34 16.18 -2.44 1.68
N ALA A 35 17.23 -3.01 2.31
CA ALA A 35 18.44 -3.44 1.62
C ALA A 35 18.15 -4.54 0.57
N ALA A 36 17.28 -5.49 0.91
CA ALA A 36 16.80 -6.50 -0.05
C ALA A 36 15.95 -5.91 -1.19
N CYS A 37 15.31 -4.74 -0.98
CA CYS A 37 14.64 -4.02 -2.04
C CYS A 37 15.64 -3.35 -2.99
N GLU A 38 16.73 -2.79 -2.46
CA GLU A 38 17.75 -2.09 -3.27
C GLU A 38 18.53 -3.03 -4.18
N SER A 39 18.75 -4.27 -3.76
CA SER A 39 19.35 -5.30 -4.62
C SER A 39 18.46 -5.67 -5.82
N ASN A 40 17.18 -5.29 -5.80
CA ASN A 40 16.28 -5.44 -6.94
C ASN A 40 16.38 -4.23 -7.88
N ALA A 41 17.04 -4.44 -9.03
CA ALA A 41 17.21 -3.45 -10.08
C ALA A 41 15.89 -2.85 -10.59
N ALA A 42 14.76 -3.58 -10.49
CA ALA A 42 13.45 -3.08 -10.88
C ALA A 42 12.95 -1.91 -10.01
N HIS A 43 13.50 -1.75 -8.80
CA HIS A 43 13.08 -0.74 -7.83
C HIS A 43 14.14 0.34 -7.56
N ALA A 44 15.44 0.06 -7.76
CA ALA A 44 16.55 0.93 -7.35
C ALA A 44 16.57 2.36 -7.94
N ARG A 45 15.93 2.63 -9.09
CA ARG A 45 15.98 3.93 -9.78
C ARG A 45 14.62 4.44 -10.26
N ARG A 46 13.55 4.05 -9.58
CA ARG A 46 12.18 4.45 -9.94
C ARG A 46 11.59 5.36 -8.86
N PRO A 47 11.58 6.69 -9.07
CA PRO A 47 11.09 7.61 -8.06
C PRO A 47 9.62 7.34 -7.75
N VAL A 48 9.25 7.59 -6.50
CA VAL A 48 7.87 7.47 -6.01
C VAL A 48 7.53 8.69 -5.17
N CYS A 49 6.26 9.09 -5.21
CA CYS A 49 5.73 10.13 -4.35
C CYS A 49 5.16 9.47 -3.10
N GLY A 50 5.63 9.88 -1.93
CA GLY A 50 5.08 9.47 -0.64
C GLY A 50 3.78 10.20 -0.32
N THR A 51 2.98 9.63 0.57
CA THR A 51 1.76 10.27 1.07
C THR A 51 2.02 11.44 2.00
N ASP A 52 3.26 11.61 2.41
CA ASP A 52 3.80 12.80 3.07
C ASP A 52 4.18 13.93 2.09
N GLY A 53 3.91 13.76 0.80
CA GLY A 53 4.23 14.74 -0.23
C GLY A 53 5.72 14.80 -0.60
N ARG A 54 6.55 13.87 -0.10
CA ARG A 54 7.98 13.83 -0.41
C ARG A 54 8.27 12.89 -1.57
N THR A 55 9.15 13.33 -2.46
CA THR A 55 9.68 12.47 -3.52
C THR A 55 10.77 11.58 -2.95
N TYR A 56 10.60 10.27 -3.07
CA TYR A 56 11.61 9.29 -2.73
C TYR A 56 12.32 8.80 -4.00
N PRO A 57 13.67 8.67 -3.99
CA PRO A 57 14.44 8.19 -5.14
C PRO A 57 14.02 6.79 -5.63
N SER A 58 13.55 5.95 -4.71
CA SER A 58 12.99 4.65 -5.01
C SER A 58 11.94 4.24 -3.98
N ARG A 59 11.17 3.18 -4.31
CA ARG A 59 10.34 2.47 -3.34
C ARG A 59 11.15 2.01 -2.10
N CYS A 60 12.41 1.65 -2.28
CA CYS A 60 13.26 1.16 -1.20
C CYS A 60 13.63 2.29 -0.23
N HIS A 61 13.95 3.49 -0.75
CA HIS A 61 14.18 4.67 0.09
C HIS A 61 12.94 5.06 0.90
N LEU A 62 11.74 4.88 0.34
CA LEU A 62 10.50 5.07 1.10
C LEU A 62 10.37 4.04 2.23
N MET A 63 10.72 2.77 1.99
CA MET A 63 10.74 1.76 3.04
C MET A 63 11.73 2.10 4.17
N ILE A 64 12.90 2.65 3.85
CA ILE A 64 13.86 3.12 4.86
C ILE A 64 13.25 4.24 5.73
N ALA A 65 12.52 5.16 5.10
CA ALA A 65 11.87 6.26 5.82
C ALA A 65 10.79 5.77 6.80
N GLN A 66 10.11 4.67 6.49
CA GLN A 66 9.16 4.01 7.40
C GLN A 66 9.84 3.42 8.63
N CYS A 67 11.15 3.12 8.59
CA CYS A 67 11.85 2.49 9.71
C CYS A 67 12.05 3.41 10.92
N ASN A 68 12.06 4.73 10.71
CA ASN A 68 12.33 5.74 11.74
C ASN A 68 11.32 6.88 11.78
N GLY A 69 10.26 6.82 10.96
CA GLY A 69 9.36 7.93 10.72
C GLY A 69 7.89 7.54 10.86
N PRO A 70 6.98 8.53 10.72
CA PRO A 70 5.56 8.26 10.63
C PRO A 70 5.24 7.31 9.47
N PRO A 71 4.11 6.58 9.52
CA PRO A 71 3.72 5.67 8.46
C PRO A 71 3.47 6.44 7.16
N VAL A 72 4.46 6.39 6.26
CA VAL A 72 4.39 6.93 4.90
C VAL A 72 4.18 5.80 3.92
N SER A 73 3.34 5.96 2.90
CA SER A 73 3.15 4.95 1.86
C SER A 73 3.22 5.58 0.47
N ILE A 74 3.27 4.75 -0.59
CA ILE A 74 3.38 5.25 -1.95
C ILE A 74 2.04 5.85 -2.38
N ALA A 75 2.01 7.17 -2.53
CA ALA A 75 0.90 7.93 -3.10
C ALA A 75 0.78 7.72 -4.61
N ARG A 76 1.92 7.77 -5.32
CA ARG A 76 1.98 7.68 -6.79
C ARG A 76 3.35 7.17 -7.26
N LYS A 77 3.37 6.50 -8.41
CA LYS A 77 4.61 6.23 -9.15
C LYS A 77 5.13 7.52 -9.78
N GLY A 78 6.45 7.73 -9.79
CA GLY A 78 7.08 8.98 -10.20
C GLY A 78 7.23 9.98 -9.07
N PRO A 79 7.95 11.10 -9.29
CA PRO A 79 8.17 12.13 -8.27
C PRO A 79 6.85 12.78 -7.83
N CYS A 80 6.80 13.40 -6.66
CA CYS A 80 5.72 14.31 -6.33
C CYS A 80 5.77 15.51 -7.29
N VAL A 81 4.61 15.94 -7.76
CA VAL A 81 4.49 17.19 -8.51
C VAL A 81 4.01 18.23 -7.50
N GLU A 82 4.67 19.39 -7.45
CA GLU A 82 4.25 20.48 -6.57
C GLU A 82 2.77 20.80 -6.80
N GLY A 83 1.99 20.83 -5.71
CA GLY A 83 0.56 21.07 -5.75
C GLY A 83 -0.31 19.92 -6.29
N GLN A 84 0.22 18.73 -6.54
CA GLN A 84 -0.57 17.57 -7.00
C GLN A 84 -0.37 16.35 -6.10
N SER A 85 -1.21 16.25 -5.08
CA SER A 85 -1.28 15.05 -4.25
C SER A 85 -1.97 13.89 -4.97
N SER A 86 -1.77 12.66 -4.49
CA SER A 86 -2.39 11.46 -5.07
C SER A 86 -3.91 11.58 -5.17
N CYS A 87 -4.55 12.11 -4.11
CA CYS A 87 -5.98 12.33 -4.12
C CYS A 87 -6.39 13.40 -5.14
N LEU A 88 -5.69 14.54 -5.22
CA LEU A 88 -6.03 15.62 -6.15
C LEU A 88 -5.91 15.18 -7.61
N ILE A 89 -4.89 14.37 -7.92
CA ILE A 89 -4.74 13.78 -9.26
C ILE A 89 -5.92 12.85 -9.56
N ALA A 90 -6.24 11.94 -8.64
CA ALA A 90 -7.38 11.02 -8.81
C ALA A 90 -8.71 11.77 -8.94
N GLN A 91 -8.87 12.86 -8.18
CA GLN A 91 -10.05 13.72 -8.23
C GLN A 91 -10.20 14.39 -9.59
N ARG A 92 -9.12 14.96 -10.14
CA ARG A 92 -9.13 15.59 -11.48
C ARG A 92 -9.46 14.59 -12.59
N TYR A 93 -8.91 13.37 -12.52
CA TYR A 93 -9.27 12.31 -13.46
C TYR A 93 -10.75 11.89 -13.33
N ALA A 94 -11.26 11.77 -12.10
CA ALA A 94 -12.66 11.39 -11.87
C ALA A 94 -13.65 12.48 -12.30
N GLN A 95 -13.27 13.76 -12.19
CA GLN A 95 -14.09 14.91 -12.61
C GLN A 95 -14.30 14.99 -14.12
N SER A 96 -13.48 14.34 -14.94
CA SER A 96 -13.66 14.34 -16.40
C SER A 96 -14.84 13.45 -16.87
N GLY A 97 -15.54 12.79 -15.94
CA GLY A 97 -16.96 12.44 -16.09
C GLY A 97 -17.35 11.33 -17.07
N MET A 98 -16.41 10.73 -17.80
CA MET A 98 -16.78 9.73 -18.83
C MET A 98 -17.04 8.33 -18.25
N TRP A 99 -16.35 7.90 -17.18
CA TRP A 99 -16.44 6.53 -16.63
C TRP A 99 -16.19 6.40 -15.11
N SER A 100 -16.19 7.50 -14.36
CA SER A 100 -15.80 7.42 -12.94
C SER A 100 -16.97 6.94 -12.06
N ALA A 101 -16.80 5.78 -11.41
CA ALA A 101 -17.78 5.24 -10.46
C ALA A 101 -17.97 6.12 -9.21
N TYR A 102 -16.98 6.97 -8.89
CA TYR A 102 -17.06 7.97 -7.84
C TYR A 102 -16.01 9.08 -8.05
N VAL A 103 -16.19 10.22 -7.39
CA VAL A 103 -15.17 11.28 -7.30
C VAL A 103 -14.56 11.24 -5.89
N PRO A 104 -13.24 11.01 -5.75
CA PRO A 104 -12.63 10.94 -4.43
C PRO A 104 -12.66 12.30 -3.71
N ARG A 105 -12.87 12.25 -2.40
CA ARG A 105 -12.74 13.41 -1.51
C ARG A 105 -11.31 13.51 -0.99
N CYS A 106 -10.75 14.71 -1.04
CA CYS A 106 -9.38 14.99 -0.62
C CYS A 106 -9.38 15.92 0.60
N ARG A 107 -8.39 15.74 1.46
CA ARG A 107 -8.05 16.67 2.54
C ARG A 107 -7.12 17.77 2.03
N ALA A 108 -6.95 18.84 2.82
CA ALA A 108 -6.11 19.99 2.48
C ALA A 108 -4.61 19.63 2.40
N ASP A 109 -4.17 18.63 3.16
CA ASP A 109 -2.82 18.04 3.09
C ASP A 109 -2.59 17.20 1.82
N GLY A 110 -3.64 17.02 1.02
CA GLY A 110 -3.61 16.22 -0.19
C GLY A 110 -3.84 14.72 0.03
N SER A 111 -4.02 14.25 1.26
CA SER A 111 -4.39 12.87 1.55
C SER A 111 -5.83 12.59 1.12
N TYR A 112 -6.20 11.31 1.03
CA TYR A 112 -7.60 10.93 0.91
C TYR A 112 -8.34 11.27 2.21
N ALA A 113 -9.57 11.76 2.10
CA ALA A 113 -10.45 11.89 3.26
C ALA A 113 -10.78 10.50 3.80
N ALA A 114 -10.85 10.35 5.13
CA ALA A 114 -11.14 9.06 5.74
C ALA A 114 -12.44 8.42 5.26
N VAL A 115 -13.43 9.23 4.85
CA VAL A 115 -14.69 8.73 4.26
C VAL A 115 -14.73 9.09 2.78
N GLN A 116 -14.87 8.08 1.93
CA GLN A 116 -15.17 8.22 0.50
C GLN A 116 -16.60 7.77 0.24
N CYS A 117 -17.27 8.40 -0.74
CA CYS A 117 -18.64 8.05 -1.10
C CYS A 117 -18.75 7.94 -2.62
N ALA A 118 -19.35 6.84 -3.09
CA ALA A 118 -19.78 6.71 -4.47
C ALA A 118 -21.14 7.39 -4.64
N SER A 119 -21.14 8.54 -5.32
CA SER A 119 -22.34 9.12 -5.93
C SER A 119 -22.49 8.43 -7.28
N ALA A 120 -23.19 7.30 -7.27
CA ALA A 120 -23.21 6.38 -8.39
C ALA A 120 -24.11 6.83 -9.56
N GLY A 121 -23.81 6.31 -10.75
CA GLY A 121 -24.82 6.06 -11.79
C GLY A 121 -25.77 4.90 -11.39
N ALA A 122 -25.95 3.90 -12.26
CA ALA A 122 -26.96 2.82 -12.16
C ALA A 122 -26.85 1.80 -10.97
N ALA A 123 -26.00 2.05 -9.97
CA ALA A 123 -25.85 1.18 -8.79
C ALA A 123 -26.20 1.94 -7.50
N PRO A 124 -26.59 1.27 -6.42
CA PRO A 124 -26.76 1.94 -5.13
C PRO A 124 -25.41 2.50 -4.68
N GLY A 125 -25.32 3.82 -4.55
CA GLY A 125 -24.17 4.48 -3.95
C GLY A 125 -23.99 4.05 -2.49
N GLY A 126 -22.76 4.12 -2.00
CA GLY A 126 -22.40 3.82 -0.61
C GLY A 126 -21.15 4.59 -0.20
N CYS A 127 -20.92 4.71 1.11
CA CYS A 127 -19.73 5.33 1.68
C CYS A 127 -18.89 4.30 2.41
N TRP A 128 -17.56 4.42 2.35
CA TRP A 128 -16.62 3.51 3.00
C TRP A 128 -15.46 4.30 3.60
N CYS A 129 -14.75 3.68 4.55
CA CYS A 129 -13.55 4.26 5.11
C CYS A 129 -12.31 3.93 4.26
N VAL A 130 -11.35 4.86 4.19
CA VAL A 130 -10.07 4.66 3.52
C VAL A 130 -8.90 5.13 4.39
N THR A 131 -7.71 4.56 4.14
CA THR A 131 -6.45 5.07 4.68
C THR A 131 -6.10 6.44 4.06
N PRO A 132 -5.16 7.22 4.64
CA PRO A 132 -4.67 8.47 4.02
C PRO A 132 -4.19 8.32 2.58
N ASP A 133 -3.80 7.10 2.19
CA ASP A 133 -3.34 6.75 0.85
C ASP A 133 -4.46 6.32 -0.11
N GLY A 134 -5.71 6.26 0.37
CA GLY A 134 -6.89 5.92 -0.41
C GLY A 134 -7.24 4.43 -0.46
N LYS A 135 -6.60 3.58 0.35
CA LYS A 135 -6.94 2.15 0.41
C LYS A 135 -8.22 1.93 1.23
N PRO A 136 -9.22 1.20 0.71
CA PRO A 136 -10.43 0.91 1.46
C PRO A 136 -10.15 0.05 2.69
N LEU A 137 -10.80 0.37 3.79
CA LEU A 137 -10.79 -0.41 5.02
C LEU A 137 -11.88 -1.49 4.96
N PRO A 138 -11.56 -2.75 5.32
CA PRO A 138 -12.53 -3.85 5.29
C PRO A 138 -13.68 -3.58 6.27
N ASP A 139 -14.88 -4.07 5.93
CA ASP A 139 -16.09 -3.99 6.77
C ASP A 139 -16.52 -2.57 7.20
N THR A 140 -16.10 -1.54 6.46
CA THR A 140 -16.49 -0.13 6.71
C THR A 140 -17.51 0.43 5.72
N SER A 141 -17.89 -0.36 4.71
CA SER A 141 -18.81 0.07 3.66
C SER A 141 -20.25 0.08 4.13
N VAL A 142 -20.89 1.25 4.11
CA VAL A 142 -22.31 1.44 4.40
C VAL A 142 -23.05 1.94 3.16
N ARG A 143 -24.24 1.37 2.92
CA ARG A 143 -25.07 1.72 1.76
C ARG A 143 -25.85 3.02 1.97
N ASN A 144 -26.27 3.28 3.20
CA ASN A 144 -26.97 4.50 3.59
C ASN A 144 -26.23 5.13 4.77
N GLY A 145 -25.89 6.41 4.67
CA GLY A 145 -25.23 7.16 5.73
C GLY A 145 -23.70 7.21 5.62
N ARG A 146 -23.06 7.61 6.71
CA ARG A 146 -21.62 7.88 6.79
C ARG A 146 -20.96 6.90 7.77
N PRO A 147 -19.95 6.12 7.36
CA PRO A 147 -19.30 5.18 8.25
C PRO A 147 -18.43 5.91 9.29
N ASP A 148 -18.28 5.30 10.47
CA ASP A 148 -17.36 5.78 11.50
C ASP A 148 -15.95 5.24 11.25
N CYS A 149 -15.05 6.15 10.88
CA CYS A 149 -13.65 5.83 10.56
C CYS A 149 -12.69 6.16 11.72
N THR A 150 -13.20 6.44 12.92
CA THR A 150 -12.38 6.71 14.12
C THR A 150 -11.94 5.44 14.84
N ARG A 151 -12.62 4.31 14.60
CA ARG A 151 -12.43 3.03 15.28
C ARG A 151 -11.53 2.05 14.51
N THR A 152 -10.55 2.54 13.77
CA THR A 152 -9.52 1.72 13.10
C THR A 152 -8.15 2.12 13.62
N GLY A 153 -7.84 1.61 14.81
CA GLY A 153 -6.53 1.61 15.45
C GLY A 153 -6.22 0.20 15.91
#